data_AF-A0A087A5W3-F1
#
_entry.id   AF-A0A087A5W3-F1
#
_cell.length_a   1.000
_cell.length_b   1.000
_cell.length_c   1.000
_cell.angle_alpha   90.00
_cell.angle_beta   90.00
_cell.angle_gamma   90.00
#
_symmetry.space_group_name_H-M   'P 1'
#
loop_
_entity.id
_entity.type
_entity.pdbx_description
1 polymer ?
#
loop_
_entity_poly.entity_id
_entity_poly.type
_entity_poly.pdbx_seq_one_letter_code
_entity_poly.pdbx_strand_id
1 'polypeptide(L)'
;MMQERHSTAPRSAASSGDGHRDVVILGSTGSIGTQGLDVIARHPERFTVTGLAAGGSHVDLLADQAVRFAVPEVVVADPAAA
;
A
#
# COMPACT_ATOMS: atom_id res chain seq x y z
N MET A 1 31.80 -0.63 30.60
CA MET A 1 30.63 0.01 29.96
C MET A 1 30.53 -0.53 28.55
N MET A 2 29.56 -1.42 28.32
CA MET A 2 29.30 -2.01 27.01
C MET A 2 28.57 -0.98 26.14
N GLN A 3 29.11 -0.62 24.99
CA GLN A 3 28.38 0.18 24.01
C GLN A 3 27.66 -0.78 23.06
N GLU A 4 26.34 -0.78 23.15
CA GLU A 4 25.43 -1.55 22.32
C GLU A 4 25.57 -1.12 20.84
N ARG A 5 26.08 -2.05 20.03
CA ARG A 5 26.13 -1.92 18.58
C ARG A 5 24.70 -1.99 18.06
N HIS A 6 24.09 -0.83 17.82
CA HIS A 6 22.83 -0.74 17.08
C HIS A 6 23.03 -1.39 15.71
N SER A 7 22.49 -2.59 15.55
CA SER A 7 22.40 -3.31 14.28
C SER A 7 21.35 -2.62 13.42
N THR A 8 21.77 -1.59 12.68
CA THR A 8 20.93 -1.02 11.62
C THR A 8 20.77 -2.10 10.55
N ALA A 9 19.58 -2.72 10.50
CA ALA A 9 19.14 -3.51 9.36
C ALA A 9 19.43 -2.73 8.07
N PRO A 10 19.74 -3.39 6.94
CA PRO A 10 19.95 -2.68 5.70
C PRO A 10 18.69 -1.86 5.41
N ARG A 11 18.82 -0.53 5.45
CA ARG A 11 17.85 0.34 4.80
C ARG A 11 17.90 -0.10 3.36
N SER A 12 16.90 -0.86 2.91
CA SER A 12 16.69 -1.17 1.50
C SER A 12 16.86 0.16 0.80
N ALA A 13 17.91 0.25 -0.03
CA ALA A 13 18.25 1.48 -0.71
C ALA A 13 16.96 1.98 -1.34
N ALA A 14 16.45 3.13 -0.88
CA ALA A 14 15.42 3.82 -1.62
C ALA A 14 16.08 4.11 -2.97
N SER A 15 15.82 3.26 -3.95
CA SER A 15 16.46 3.35 -5.24
C SER A 15 15.99 4.67 -5.83
N SER A 16 16.88 5.64 -5.80
CA SER A 16 16.82 6.82 -6.65
C SER A 16 16.82 6.30 -8.08
N GLY A 17 15.66 6.04 -8.66
CA GLY A 17 15.58 5.33 -9.92
C GLY A 17 14.24 5.47 -10.62
N ASP A 18 14.33 5.70 -11.93
CA ASP A 18 13.32 5.50 -12.96
C ASP A 18 12.91 4.01 -13.11
N GLY A 19 12.73 3.31 -11.98
CA GLY A 19 12.31 1.93 -11.91
C GLY A 19 10.86 1.81 -11.44
N HIS A 20 10.20 0.74 -11.89
CA HIS A 20 8.86 0.32 -11.47
C HIS A 20 8.83 0.01 -9.97
N ARG A 21 7.77 0.42 -9.26
CA ARG A 21 7.66 0.35 -7.80
C ARG A 21 6.43 -0.41 -7.35
N ASP A 22 6.63 -1.33 -6.42
CA ASP A 22 5.54 -1.99 -5.72
C ASP A 22 5.06 -1.12 -4.56
N VAL A 23 3.74 -0.95 -4.44
CA VAL A 23 3.11 -0.06 -3.48
C VAL A 23 1.99 -0.79 -2.73
N VAL A 24 1.96 -0.59 -1.41
CA VAL A 24 0.83 -0.95 -0.55
C VAL A 24 0.14 0.33 -0.09
N ILE A 25 -1.20 0.40 -0.21
CA ILE A 25 -1.98 1.57 0.21
C ILE A 25 -2.74 1.25 1.50
N LEU A 26 -2.35 1.92 2.59
CA LEU A 26 -3.03 1.83 3.88
C LEU A 26 -4.06 2.97 4.00
N GLY A 27 -5.33 2.61 4.18
CA GLY A 27 -6.44 3.55 4.12
C GLY A 27 -6.89 3.86 2.68
N SER A 28 -6.95 2.85 1.81
CA SER A 28 -7.25 3.01 0.37
C SER A 28 -8.62 3.62 0.07
N THR A 29 -9.58 3.46 0.98
CA THR A 29 -10.93 4.05 0.88
C THR A 29 -11.01 5.47 1.42
N GLY A 30 -9.94 5.99 2.03
CA GLY A 30 -9.85 7.36 2.49
C GLY A 30 -9.53 8.34 1.35
N SER A 31 -9.59 9.64 1.64
CA SER A 31 -9.30 10.69 0.65
C SER A 31 -7.89 10.57 0.05
N ILE A 32 -6.85 10.34 0.87
CA ILE A 32 -5.48 10.18 0.38
C ILE A 32 -5.31 8.85 -0.37
N GLY A 33 -5.92 7.77 0.12
CA GLY A 33 -5.85 6.45 -0.52
C GLY A 33 -6.46 6.45 -1.92
N THR A 34 -7.67 6.99 -2.06
CA THR A 34 -8.37 7.11 -3.35
C THR A 34 -7.60 7.98 -4.34
N GLN A 35 -7.14 9.15 -3.91
CA GLN A 35 -6.30 10.02 -4.74
C GLN A 35 -4.96 9.37 -5.12
N GLY A 36 -4.35 8.61 -4.20
CA GLY A 36 -3.13 7.85 -4.48
C GLY A 36 -3.36 6.78 -5.54
N LEU A 37 -4.47 6.06 -5.47
CA LEU A 37 -4.87 5.09 -6.49
C LEU A 37 -5.14 5.75 -7.85
N ASP A 38 -5.67 6.97 -7.88
CA ASP A 38 -5.84 7.73 -9.12
C ASP A 38 -4.50 8.10 -9.77
N VAL A 39 -3.48 8.43 -8.97
CA VAL A 39 -2.12 8.66 -9.48
C VAL A 39 -1.53 7.36 -10.05
N ILE A 40 -1.67 6.24 -9.34
CA ILE A 40 -1.17 4.94 -9.78
C ILE A 40 -1.86 4.51 -11.09
N ALA A 41 -3.18 4.67 -11.19
CA ALA A 41 -3.93 4.35 -12.39
C ALA A 41 -3.51 5.15 -13.63
N ARG A 42 -2.94 6.36 -13.45
CA ARG A 42 -2.41 7.19 -14.54
C ARG A 42 -0.97 6.85 -14.93
N HIS A 43 -0.28 6.06 -14.11
CA HIS A 43 1.13 5.69 -14.29
C HIS A 43 1.37 4.19 -14.06
N PRO A 44 0.63 3.28 -14.72
CA PRO A 44 0.76 1.84 -14.53
C PRO A 44 2.17 1.31 -14.90
N GLU A 45 2.91 2.01 -15.76
CA GLU A 45 4.30 1.71 -16.09
C GLU A 45 5.26 1.92 -14.91
N ARG A 46 4.88 2.75 -13.93
CA ARG A 46 5.73 3.10 -12.79
C ARG A 46 5.35 2.41 -11.50
N PHE A 47 4.10 1.94 -11.38
CA PHE A 47 3.58 1.43 -10.11
C PHE A 47 2.75 0.16 -10.30
N THR A 48 2.97 -0.80 -9.40
CA THR A 48 2.05 -1.91 -9.16
C THR A 48 1.52 -1.83 -7.75
N VAL A 49 0.19 -1.94 -7.57
CA VAL A 49 -0.41 -2.05 -6.24
C VAL A 49 -0.36 -3.50 -5.83
N THR A 50 0.37 -3.81 -4.76
CA THR A 50 0.52 -5.18 -4.25
C THR A 50 -0.33 -5.46 -3.03
N GLY A 51 -0.94 -4.43 -2.43
CA GLY A 51 -1.90 -4.63 -1.34
C GLY A 51 -2.71 -3.39 -1.01
N LEU A 52 -3.93 -3.62 -0.52
CA LEU A 52 -4.84 -2.58 -0.04
C LEU A 52 -5.28 -2.87 1.38
N ALA A 53 -5.33 -1.84 2.22
CA ALA A 53 -5.94 -1.93 3.53
C ALA A 53 -6.91 -0.78 3.76
N ALA A 54 -8.00 -1.03 4.49
CA ALA A 54 -8.93 0.01 4.91
C ALA A 54 -9.47 -0.23 6.32
N GLY A 55 -10.04 0.82 6.90
CA GLY A 55 -10.56 0.79 8.27
C GLY A 55 -11.76 -0.13 8.48
N GLY A 56 -12.64 -0.29 7.48
CA GLY A 56 -13.85 -1.12 7.56
C GLY A 56 -15.17 -0.38 7.29
N SER A 57 -15.19 0.95 7.28
CA SER A 57 -16.43 1.72 7.02
C SER A 57 -16.93 1.68 5.57
N HIS A 58 -16.10 1.21 4.62
CA HIS A 58 -16.41 1.22 3.18
C HIS A 58 -15.86 -0.06 2.50
N VAL A 59 -16.27 -1.24 2.97
CA VAL A 59 -15.76 -2.53 2.49
C VAL A 59 -16.05 -2.75 1.00
N ASP A 60 -17.22 -2.34 0.51
CA ASP A 60 -17.57 -2.47 -0.92
C ASP A 60 -16.58 -1.71 -1.81
N LEU A 61 -16.22 -0.48 -1.42
CA LEU A 61 -15.23 0.31 -2.15
C LEU A 61 -13.84 -0.35 -2.09
N LEU A 62 -13.46 -0.94 -0.96
CA LEU A 62 -12.21 -1.69 -0.87
C LEU A 62 -12.20 -2.89 -1.81
N ALA A 63 -13.31 -3.63 -1.90
CA ALA A 63 -13.45 -4.77 -2.80
C ALA A 63 -13.38 -4.34 -4.29
N ASP A 64 -14.06 -3.25 -4.65
CA ASP A 64 -13.99 -2.68 -6.00
C ASP A 64 -12.57 -2.26 -6.37
N GLN A 65 -11.85 -1.62 -5.44
CA GLN A 65 -10.44 -1.27 -5.62
C GLN A 65 -9.57 -2.52 -5.79
N ALA A 66 -9.79 -3.56 -4.99
CA ALA A 66 -9.01 -4.80 -5.06
C ALA A 66 -9.15 -5.49 -6.41
N VAL A 67 -10.39 -5.56 -6.95
CA VAL A 67 -10.66 -6.10 -8.29
C VAL A 67 -10.03 -5.21 -9.37
N ARG A 68 -10.21 -3.89 -9.28
CA ARG A 68 -9.69 -2.92 -10.27
C ARG A 68 -8.17 -3.01 -10.41
N PHE A 69 -7.45 -3.18 -9.31
CA PHE A 69 -5.99 -3.21 -9.30
C PHE A 69 -5.41 -4.63 -9.25
N ALA A 70 -6.27 -5.67 -9.29
CA ALA A 70 -5.89 -7.07 -9.22
C ALA A 70 -4.89 -7.38 -8.08
N VAL A 71 -5.14 -6.79 -6.90
CA VAL A 71 -4.20 -6.89 -5.78
C VAL A 71 -4.27 -8.28 -5.15
N PRO A 72 -3.13 -8.89 -4.80
CA PRO A 72 -3.11 -10.22 -4.21
C PRO A 72 -3.55 -10.23 -2.73
N GLU A 73 -3.40 -9.11 -2.03
CA GLU A 73 -3.63 -9.01 -0.59
C GLU A 73 -4.55 -7.84 -0.23
N VAL A 74 -5.57 -8.12 0.60
CA VAL A 74 -6.56 -7.14 1.04
C VAL A 74 -6.77 -7.29 2.56
N VAL A 75 -6.78 -6.17 3.28
CA VAL A 75 -6.97 -6.15 4.73
C VAL A 75 -8.09 -5.20 5.13
N VAL A 76 -9.00 -5.68 5.98
CA VAL A 76 -9.95 -4.85 6.72
C VAL A 76 -9.48 -4.79 8.18
N ALA A 77 -9.23 -3.58 8.68
CA ALA A 77 -8.68 -3.39 10.03
C ALA A 77 -9.71 -3.62 11.15
N ASP A 78 -10.98 -3.27 10.90
CA ASP A 78 -12.07 -3.55 11.84
C ASP A 78 -12.51 -5.02 11.71
N PRO A 79 -12.29 -5.85 12.75
CA PRO A 79 -12.67 -7.26 12.71
C PRO A 79 -14.17 -7.50 12.59
N ALA A 80 -15.02 -6.51 12.92
CA ALA A 80 -16.47 -6.63 12.76
C ALA A 80 -16.94 -6.45 11.30
N ALA A 81 -16.07 -5.91 10.44
CA ALA A 81 -16.35 -5.63 9.03
C ALA A 81 -15.54 -6.51 8.07
N ALA A 82 -14.73 -7.43 8.59
CA ALA A 82 -13.83 -8.30 7.84
C ALA A 82 -14.54 -9.52 7.22
#